data_AF-A0A7V9BTH3-F1
#
_entry.id   AF-A0A7V9BTH3-F1
#
_cell.length_a   1.000
_cell.length_b   1.000
_cell.length_c   1.000
_cell.angle_alpha   90.00
_cell.angle_beta   90.00
_cell.angle_gamma   90.00
#
_symmetry.space_group_name_H-M   'P 1'
#
loop_
_entity.id
_entity.type
_entity.pdbx_description
1 polymer ?
#
loop_
_entity_poly.entity_id
_entity_poly.type
_entity_poly.pdbx_seq_one_letter_code
_entity_poly.pdbx_strand_id
1 'polypeptide(L)'
;MLPGRRRLHDEHQLRLIYASAWDEACAVAGPPAVFLPNREGAWKLEVGWTRDAWSRKPGPHAFAPTWTLCRDRATGYVVLALVTSPTLLEDHPRMDVRVYPDLETARVARAALGAVPVDRSPWC
;
A
#
# COMPACT_ATOMS: atom_id res chain seq x y z
N MET A 1 28.55 -37.52 11.14
CA MET A 1 28.47 -36.50 10.06
C MET A 1 27.13 -36.67 9.36
N LEU A 2 26.17 -35.77 9.59
CA LEU A 2 24.91 -35.73 8.85
C LEU A 2 25.01 -34.60 7.81
N PRO A 3 24.78 -34.86 6.52
CA PRO A 3 24.85 -33.83 5.50
C PRO A 3 23.72 -32.81 5.70
N GLY A 4 24.08 -31.54 5.53
CA GLY A 4 23.27 -30.38 5.86
C GLY A 4 21.88 -30.41 5.25
N ARG A 5 20.88 -30.13 6.10
CA ARG A 5 19.58 -29.61 5.67
C ARG A 5 19.84 -28.34 4.86
N ARG A 6 19.82 -28.47 3.52
CA ARG A 6 19.59 -27.32 2.63
C ARG A 6 18.34 -26.63 3.15
N ARG A 7 18.50 -25.39 3.63
CA ARG A 7 17.36 -24.48 3.79
C ARG A 7 16.77 -24.35 2.39
N LEU A 8 15.61 -24.95 2.19
CA LEU A 8 14.67 -24.47 1.20
C LEU A 8 14.35 -23.04 1.67
N HIS A 9 15.15 -22.08 1.20
CA HIS A 9 14.69 -20.71 1.13
C HIS A 9 13.57 -20.76 0.11
N ASP A 10 12.38 -21.03 0.64
CA ASP A 10 11.12 -21.01 -0.08
C ASP A 10 11.04 -19.64 -0.73
N GLU A 11 11.29 -19.61 -2.04
CA GLU A 11 11.14 -18.45 -2.91
C GLU A 11 9.64 -18.14 -3.04
N HIS A 12 9.00 -17.85 -1.91
CA HIS A 12 7.79 -17.05 -1.87
C HIS A 12 8.17 -15.65 -2.35
N GLN A 13 8.48 -15.52 -3.64
CA GLN A 13 8.13 -14.32 -4.39
C GLN A 13 6.65 -14.11 -4.09
N LEU A 14 6.37 -13.19 -3.17
CA LEU A 14 5.03 -12.79 -2.79
C LEU A 14 4.39 -12.17 -4.03
N ARG A 15 3.83 -13.00 -4.89
CA ARG A 15 3.04 -12.55 -6.03
C ARG A 15 1.94 -11.67 -5.47
N LEU A 16 1.83 -10.48 -6.02
CA LEU A 16 0.70 -9.61 -5.76
C LEU A 16 -0.55 -10.32 -6.25
N ILE A 17 -1.48 -10.54 -5.33
CA ILE A 17 -2.80 -11.07 -5.65
C ILE A 17 -3.72 -9.86 -5.76
N TYR A 18 -4.28 -9.64 -6.95
CA TYR A 18 -5.31 -8.64 -7.17
C TYR A 18 -6.69 -9.27 -7.00
N ALA A 19 -7.68 -8.48 -6.57
CA ALA A 19 -9.03 -8.97 -6.35
C ALA A 19 -9.74 -9.39 -7.65
N SER A 20 -9.28 -8.87 -8.80
CA SER A 20 -9.73 -9.25 -10.13
C SER A 20 -8.65 -8.96 -11.18
N ALA A 21 -8.81 -9.52 -12.38
CA ALA A 21 -7.97 -9.18 -13.53
C ALA A 21 -8.10 -7.69 -13.94
N TRP A 22 -9.24 -7.06 -13.65
CA TRP A 22 -9.43 -5.63 -13.87
C TRP A 22 -8.58 -4.79 -12.90
N ASP A 23 -8.58 -5.16 -11.62
CA ASP A 23 -7.73 -4.49 -10.62
C ASP A 23 -6.25 -4.60 -10.98
N GLU A 24 -5.80 -5.77 -11.44
CA GLU A 24 -4.44 -5.98 -11.95
C GLU A 24 -4.13 -5.08 -13.16
N ALA A 25 -5.01 -5.08 -14.16
CA ALA A 25 -4.84 -4.24 -15.35
C ALA A 25 -4.75 -2.75 -14.98
N CYS A 26 -5.61 -2.28 -14.07
CA CYS A 26 -5.56 -0.91 -13.56
C CYS A 26 -4.26 -0.62 -12.80
N ALA A 27 -3.78 -1.57 -11.99
CA ALA A 27 -2.57 -1.39 -11.20
C ALA A 27 -1.28 -1.42 -12.02
N VAL A 28 -1.32 -1.97 -13.25
CA VAL A 28 -0.15 -2.09 -14.15
C VAL A 28 -0.11 -1.00 -15.21
N ALA A 29 -1.26 -0.66 -15.80
CA ALA A 29 -1.31 0.23 -16.96
C ALA A 29 -2.51 1.21 -16.94
N GLY A 30 -3.30 1.20 -15.87
CA GLY A 30 -4.44 2.10 -15.73
C GLY A 30 -4.02 3.52 -15.33
N PRO A 31 -5.01 4.42 -15.20
CA PRO A 31 -4.80 5.72 -14.58
C PRO A 31 -4.27 5.57 -13.14
N PRO A 32 -3.51 6.56 -12.65
CA PRO A 32 -3.12 6.65 -11.25
C PRO A 32 -4.30 6.45 -10.30
N ALA A 33 -4.12 5.53 -9.35
CA ALA A 33 -5.16 5.03 -8.46
C ALA A 33 -4.59 4.54 -7.12
N VAL A 34 -5.49 4.32 -6.16
CA VAL A 34 -5.21 3.76 -4.84
C VAL A 34 -5.84 2.38 -4.73
N PHE A 35 -5.09 1.41 -4.23
CA PHE A 35 -5.56 0.06 -3.97
C PHE A 35 -5.35 -0.29 -2.50
N LEU A 36 -6.37 -0.89 -1.88
CA LEU A 36 -6.30 -1.41 -0.51
C LEU A 36 -6.48 -2.94 -0.53
N PRO A 37 -5.93 -3.66 0.46
CA PRO A 37 -6.20 -5.08 0.60
C PRO A 37 -7.66 -5.29 1.01
N ASN A 38 -8.34 -6.23 0.37
CA ASN A 38 -9.65 -6.71 0.81
C ASN A 38 -9.49 -7.66 2.02
N ARG A 39 -10.61 -8.25 2.48
CA ARG A 39 -10.61 -9.18 3.63
C ARG A 39 -9.81 -10.47 3.36
N GLU A 40 -9.66 -10.87 2.10
CA GLU A 40 -8.83 -11.99 1.67
C GLU A 40 -7.35 -11.61 1.46
N GLY A 41 -7.00 -10.33 1.64
CA GLY A 41 -5.64 -9.82 1.43
C GLY A 41 -5.28 -9.52 -0.03
N ALA A 42 -6.25 -9.60 -0.96
CA ALA A 42 -6.07 -9.25 -2.36
C ALA A 42 -6.24 -7.74 -2.60
N TRP A 43 -5.41 -7.16 -3.47
CA TRP A 43 -5.42 -5.73 -3.77
C TRP A 43 -6.61 -5.37 -4.66
N LYS A 44 -7.45 -4.46 -4.17
CA LYS A 44 -8.64 -3.98 -4.86
C LYS A 44 -8.58 -2.47 -5.03
N LEU A 45 -9.00 -1.98 -6.18
CA LEU A 45 -9.14 -0.56 -6.45
C LEU A 45 -10.11 0.07 -5.44
N GLU A 46 -9.63 1.08 -4.71
CA GLU A 46 -10.46 1.90 -3.84
C GLU A 46 -10.90 3.16 -4.59
N VAL A 47 -12.08 3.05 -5.20
CA VAL A 47 -12.69 4.11 -6.00
C VAL A 47 -12.91 5.38 -5.18
N GLY A 48 -13.30 5.23 -3.90
CA GLY A 48 -13.53 6.35 -3.00
C GLY A 48 -12.27 7.20 -2.81
N TRP A 49 -11.16 6.56 -2.44
CA TRP A 49 -9.87 7.23 -2.23
C TRP A 49 -9.29 7.78 -3.52
N THR A 50 -9.40 7.01 -4.61
CA THR A 50 -8.92 7.44 -5.92
C THR A 50 -9.65 8.70 -6.40
N ARG A 51 -10.99 8.71 -6.38
CA ARG A 51 -11.79 9.88 -6.78
C ARG A 51 -11.48 11.10 -5.91
N ASP A 52 -11.37 10.90 -4.61
CA ASP A 52 -11.11 11.95 -3.64
C ASP A 52 -9.71 12.57 -3.83
N ALA A 53 -8.69 11.75 -4.13
CA ALA A 53 -7.35 12.21 -4.50
C ALA A 53 -7.36 13.08 -5.77
N TRP A 54 -7.96 12.59 -6.86
CA TRP A 54 -8.09 13.33 -8.13
C TRP A 54 -8.90 14.62 -8.00
N SER A 55 -9.88 14.67 -7.10
CA SER A 55 -10.68 15.88 -6.85
C SER A 55 -9.87 16.97 -6.15
N ARG A 56 -8.91 16.59 -5.29
CA ARG A 56 -8.04 17.54 -4.57
C ARG A 56 -6.86 17.99 -5.39
N LYS A 57 -6.23 17.07 -6.10
CA LYS A 57 -5.08 17.34 -6.98
C LYS A 57 -5.48 16.90 -8.38
N PRO A 58 -6.09 17.77 -9.19
CA PRO A 58 -6.24 17.50 -10.61
C PRO A 58 -4.85 17.32 -11.24
N GLY A 59 -4.68 16.33 -12.11
CA GLY A 59 -3.39 15.92 -12.66
C GLY A 59 -2.64 17.00 -13.48
N PRO A 60 -1.53 16.62 -14.13
CA PRO A 60 -1.12 15.24 -14.42
C PRO A 60 -0.46 14.52 -13.25
N HIS A 61 -0.69 13.21 -13.17
CA HIS A 61 -0.03 12.32 -12.20
C HIS A 61 0.85 11.33 -12.96
N ALA A 62 2.14 11.27 -12.61
CA ALA A 62 3.06 10.30 -13.20
C ALA A 62 2.81 8.91 -12.61
N PHE A 63 2.77 7.88 -13.47
CA PHE A 63 2.63 6.50 -13.03
C PHE A 63 3.95 6.01 -12.43
N ALA A 64 3.98 5.86 -11.11
CA ALA A 64 5.14 5.43 -10.33
C ALA A 64 4.61 4.71 -9.08
N PRO A 65 4.40 3.38 -9.13
CA PRO A 65 3.83 2.64 -8.02
C PRO A 65 4.69 2.68 -6.75
N THR A 66 4.04 2.96 -5.63
CA THR A 66 4.66 3.02 -4.31
C THR A 66 3.83 2.27 -3.28
N TRP A 67 4.49 1.78 -2.23
CA TRP A 67 3.84 1.21 -1.06
C TRP A 67 3.72 2.28 0.02
N THR A 68 2.50 2.62 0.39
CA THR A 68 2.25 3.77 1.26
C THR A 68 1.51 3.33 2.50
N LEU A 69 2.08 3.58 3.67
CA LEU A 69 1.32 3.55 4.90
C LEU A 69 0.57 4.87 5.03
N CYS A 70 -0.73 4.79 5.30
CA CYS A 70 -1.60 5.93 5.50
C CYS A 70 -2.14 5.87 6.93
N ARG A 71 -1.76 6.85 7.74
CA ARG A 71 -2.18 6.99 9.13
C ARG A 71 -3.32 7.99 9.20
N ASP A 72 -4.49 7.54 9.66
CA ASP A 72 -5.61 8.45 9.97
C ASP A 72 -5.27 9.32 11.18
N ARG A 73 -5.27 10.65 11.04
CA ARG A 73 -4.87 11.59 12.10
C ARG A 73 -5.77 11.54 13.34
N ALA A 74 -7.05 11.20 13.17
CA ALA A 74 -8.02 11.21 14.25
C ALA A 74 -7.94 9.95 15.12
N THR A 75 -7.75 8.79 14.51
CA THR A 75 -7.77 7.49 15.19
C THR A 75 -6.37 6.90 15.41
N GLY A 76 -5.39 7.36 14.64
CA GLY A 76 -4.06 6.78 14.56
C GLY A 76 -4.01 5.46 13.78
N TYR A 77 -5.12 4.98 13.22
CA TYR A 77 -5.14 3.71 12.49
C TYR A 77 -4.31 3.80 11.21
N VAL A 78 -3.50 2.77 10.97
CA VAL A 78 -2.56 2.71 9.84
C VAL A 78 -2.97 1.62 8.86
N VAL A 79 -3.29 2.03 7.64
CA VAL A 79 -3.56 1.12 6.52
C VAL A 79 -2.39 1.13 5.54
N LEU A 80 -2.09 -0.04 4.97
CA LEU A 80 -1.16 -0.18 3.87
C LEU A 80 -1.91 -0.08 2.54
N ALA A 81 -1.46 0.81 1.67
CA ALA A 81 -1.99 1.02 0.33
C ALA A 81 -0.92 0.77 -0.73
N LEU A 82 -1.33 0.25 -1.88
CA LEU A 82 -0.59 0.41 -3.13
C LEU A 82 -1.12 1.68 -3.80
N VAL A 83 -0.23 2.61 -4.11
CA VAL A 83 -0.57 3.86 -4.79
C VAL A 83 0.19 3.91 -6.09
N THR A 84 -0.49 3.95 -7.24
CA THR A 84 0.19 3.90 -8.55
C THR A 84 0.78 5.25 -8.98
N SER A 85 0.63 6.30 -8.15
CA SER A 85 1.37 7.56 -8.27
C SER A 85 1.56 8.22 -6.90
N PRO A 86 2.79 8.62 -6.51
CA PRO A 86 3.06 9.21 -5.19
C PRO A 86 2.30 10.53 -4.96
N THR A 87 2.00 11.24 -6.05
CA THR A 87 1.35 12.56 -6.00
C THR A 87 -0.13 12.51 -5.62
N LEU A 88 -0.76 11.33 -5.61
CA LEU A 88 -2.18 11.20 -5.24
C LEU A 88 -2.46 11.46 -3.76
N LEU A 89 -1.54 11.08 -2.87
CA LEU A 89 -1.77 11.10 -1.41
C LEU A 89 -0.83 12.02 -0.63
N GLU A 90 0.12 12.69 -1.29
CA GLU A 90 1.16 13.51 -0.65
C GLU A 90 0.63 14.54 0.38
N ASP A 91 -0.49 15.22 0.09
CA ASP A 91 -1.07 16.26 0.97
C ASP A 91 -2.48 15.90 1.43
N HIS A 92 -2.68 14.70 1.96
CA HIS A 92 -4.02 14.28 2.39
C HIS A 92 -4.46 15.03 3.68
N PRO A 93 -5.61 15.73 3.71
CA PRO A 93 -6.00 16.58 4.86
C PRO A 93 -6.26 15.77 6.14
N ARG A 94 -6.65 14.50 6.00
CA ARG A 94 -7.01 13.61 7.11
C ARG A 94 -5.92 12.59 7.46
N MET A 95 -4.93 12.40 6.61
CA MET A 95 -3.97 11.30 6.77
C MET A 95 -2.55 11.81 6.70
N ASP A 96 -1.69 11.24 7.52
CA ASP A 96 -0.26 11.30 7.30
C ASP A 96 0.16 10.11 6.44
N VAL A 97 1.13 10.31 5.55
CA VAL A 97 1.57 9.29 4.61
C VAL A 97 3.05 9.01 4.80
N ARG A 98 3.43 7.74 4.71
CA ARG A 98 4.83 7.32 4.70
C ARG A 98 5.05 6.34 3.56
N VAL A 99 5.97 6.69 2.67
CA VAL A 99 6.22 5.95 1.42
C VAL A 99 7.38 4.99 1.60
N TYR A 100 7.24 3.80 1.04
CA TYR A 100 8.22 2.73 1.08
C TYR A 100 8.54 2.26 -0.35
N PRO A 101 9.80 1.86 -0.61
CA PRO A 101 10.25 1.45 -1.93
C PRO A 101 9.69 0.08 -2.36
N ASP A 102 9.35 -0.78 -1.41
CA ASP A 102 8.88 -2.15 -1.66
C ASP A 102 7.85 -2.60 -0.61
N LEU A 103 7.12 -3.65 -0.96
CA LEU A 103 6.02 -4.18 -0.15
C LEU A 103 6.50 -4.81 1.16
N GLU A 104 7.66 -5.45 1.14
CA GLU A 104 8.20 -6.15 2.30
C GLU A 104 8.54 -5.16 3.40
N THR A 105 9.28 -4.10 3.06
CA THR A 105 9.63 -3.01 3.98
C THR A 105 8.37 -2.36 4.55
N ALA A 106 7.36 -2.09 3.71
CA ALA A 106 6.10 -1.50 4.16
C ALA A 106 5.32 -2.43 5.12
N ARG A 107 5.33 -3.75 4.86
CA ARG A 107 4.71 -4.75 5.74
C ARG A 107 5.43 -4.88 7.07
N VAL A 108 6.76 -4.91 7.07
CA VAL A 108 7.57 -4.94 8.30
C VAL A 108 7.30 -3.69 9.14
N ALA A 109 7.30 -2.51 8.53
CA ALA A 109 6.99 -1.26 9.21
C ALA A 109 5.57 -1.25 9.81
N ARG A 110 4.56 -1.74 9.07
CA ARG A 110 3.20 -1.87 9.59
C ARG A 110 3.10 -2.89 10.72
N ALA A 111 3.77 -4.04 10.61
CA ALA A 111 3.74 -5.09 11.61
C ALA A 111 4.38 -4.64 12.94
N ALA A 112 5.37 -3.74 12.90
CA ALA A 112 5.97 -3.14 14.09
C ALA A 112 4.97 -2.32 14.94
N LEU A 113 3.83 -1.91 14.38
CA LEU A 113 2.75 -1.21 15.10
C LEU A 113 1.84 -2.16 15.89
N GLY A 114 2.03 -3.48 15.76
CA GLY A 114 1.23 -4.50 16.42
C GLY A 114 0.08 -5.03 15.57
N ALA A 115 -0.69 -5.97 16.16
CA ALA A 115 -1.78 -6.67 15.47
C ALA A 115 -2.90 -5.73 14.99
N VAL A 116 -3.20 -4.70 15.79
CA VAL A 116 -4.05 -3.57 15.40
C VAL A 116 -3.11 -2.39 15.12
N PRO A 117 -2.79 -2.11 13.85
CA PRO A 117 -1.75 -1.16 13.51
C PRO A 117 -2.22 0.27 13.81
N VAL A 118 -1.82 0.80 14.97
CA VAL A 118 -2.17 2.13 15.44
C VAL A 118 -0.91 2.86 15.84
N ASP A 119 -0.73 4.08 15.33
CA ASP A 119 0.28 5.02 15.79
C ASP A 119 -0.38 6.35 16.15
N ARG A 120 -0.21 6.81 17.39
CA ARG A 120 -0.77 8.09 17.85
C ARG A 120 0.20 9.25 17.69
N SER A 121 1.45 8.97 17.34
CA SER A 121 2.47 9.97 17.10
C SER A 121 2.26 10.62 15.74
N PRO A 122 2.43 11.94 15.60
CA PRO A 122 2.44 12.57 14.28
C PRO A 122 3.56 11.99 13.43
N TRP A 123 3.26 11.72 12.16
CA TRP A 123 4.32 11.40 11.21
C TRP A 123 4.80 12.71 10.59
N CYS A 124 6.11 12.91 10.62
CA CYS A 124 6.78 13.99 9.91
C CYS A 124 6.84 13.71 8.41
#